data_AF-A0A7X0LXE5-F1
#
_entry.id   AF-A0A7X0LXE5-F1
#
_cell.length_a   1.000
_cell.length_b   1.000
_cell.length_c   1.000
_cell.angle_alpha   90.00
_cell.angle_beta   90.00
_cell.angle_gamma   90.00
#
_symmetry.space_group_name_H-M   'P 1'
#
loop_
_entity.id
_entity.type
_entity.pdbx_description
1 polymer ?
#
loop_
_entity_poly.entity_id
_entity_poly.type
_entity_poly.pdbx_seq_one_letter_code
_entity_poly.pdbx_strand_id
1 'polypeptide(L)' 'MNDMYGFLCNMYVMGKIDEAYLTVQVEKGRITEEEKDMILATPQI' A
#
# COMPACT_ATOMS: atom_id res chain seq x y z
N MET A 1 -4.72 12.48 6.39
CA MET A 1 -4.27 11.42 5.46
C MET A 1 -2.82 11.14 5.80
N ASN A 2 -2.47 9.91 6.19
CA ASN A 2 -1.10 9.56 6.48
C ASN A 2 -0.27 9.63 5.20
N ASP A 3 0.82 10.42 5.21
CA ASP A 3 1.71 10.60 4.05
C ASP A 3 2.26 9.27 3.50
N MET A 4 2.34 8.24 4.37
CA MET A 4 2.79 6.89 4.02
C MET A 4 1.80 6.11 3.13
N TYR A 5 0.49 6.22 3.39
CA TYR A 5 -0.54 5.53 2.60
C TYR A 5 -0.50 6.00 1.14
N GLY A 6 -0.47 7.32 0.93
CA GLY A 6 -0.41 7.90 -0.41
C GLY A 6 0.87 7.53 -1.15
N PHE A 7 2.00 7.47 -0.45
CA PHE A 7 3.27 7.04 -1.03
C PHE A 7 3.24 5.57 -1.49
N LEU A 8 2.74 4.67 -0.63
CA LEU A 8 2.63 3.24 -0.96
C LEU A 8 1.62 3.00 -2.09
N CYS A 9 0.48 3.69 -2.06
CA CYS A 9 -0.51 3.62 -3.13
C CYS A 9 0.08 4.03 -4.48
N ASN A 10 0.80 5.16 -4.54
CA ASN A 10 1.48 5.58 -5.76
C ASN A 10 2.52 4.55 -6.23
N MET A 11 3.33 3.97 -5.33
CA MET A 11 4.27 2.92 -5.70
C MET A 11 3.58 1.66 -6.24
N TYR A 12 2.44 1.27 -5.66
CA TYR A 12 1.66 0.11 -6.10
C TYR A 12 1.03 0.36 -7.47
N VAL A 13 0.43 1.54 -7.68
CA VAL A 13 -0.13 1.94 -8.98
C VAL A 13 0.94 1.96 -10.08
N MET A 14 2.18 2.36 -9.75
CA MET A 14 3.33 2.29 -10.65
C MET A 14 3.91 0.88 -10.85
N GLY A 15 3.34 -0.15 -10.20
CA GLY A 15 3.84 -1.52 -10.25
C GLY A 15 5.22 -1.73 -9.60
N LYS A 16 5.65 -0.81 -8.73
CA LYS A 16 6.96 -0.89 -8.06
C LYS A 16 6.96 -1.75 -6.80
N ILE A 17 5.78 -1.97 -6.23
CA ILE A 17 5.56 -2.80 -5.05
C ILE A 17 4.35 -3.70 -5.27
N ASP A 18 4.27 -4.78 -4.51
CA ASP A 18 3.22 -5.79 -4.57
C ASP A 18 2.53 -5.97 -3.21
N GLU A 19 1.57 -6.89 -3.17
CA GLU A 19 0.84 -7.25 -1.94
C GLU A 19 1.77 -7.75 -0.83
N ALA A 20 2.83 -8.48 -1.17
CA ALA A 20 3.80 -8.97 -0.19
C ALA A 20 4.52 -7.80 0.49
N TYR A 21 4.92 -6.79 -0.28
CA TYR A 21 5.53 -5.59 0.25
C TYR A 21 4.59 -4.82 1.17
N LEU A 22 3.32 -4.66 0.78
CA LEU A 22 2.31 -3.97 1.60
C LEU A 22 2.03 -4.72 2.91
N THR A 23 1.98 -6.06 2.86
CA THR A 23 1.81 -6.91 4.05
C THR A 23 2.95 -6.66 5.06
N VAL A 24 4.19 -6.56 4.61
CA VAL A 24 5.33 -6.21 5.46
C VAL A 24 5.19 -4.79 6.06
N GLN A 25 4.58 -3.83 5.35
CA GLN A 25 4.34 -2.50 5.89
C GLN A 25 3.24 -2.49 6.97
N VAL A 26 2.23 -3.36 6.82
CA VAL A 26 1.20 -3.59 7.84
C VAL A 26 1.81 -4.22 9.09
N GLU A 27 2.62 -5.28 8.94
CA GLU A 27 3.31 -5.93 10.06
C GLU A 27 4.23 -4.97 10.83
N LYS A 28 4.81 -3.99 10.13
CA LYS A 28 5.64 -2.93 10.71
C LYS A 28 4.81 -1.79 11.34
N GLY A 29 3.49 -1.84 11.27
CA GLY A 29 2.58 -0.82 11.80
C GLY A 29 2.67 0.51 11.07
N ARG A 30 3.15 0.54 9.81
CA ARG A 30 3.23 1.77 9.01
C ARG A 30 1.93 2.13 8.32
N ILE A 31 1.13 1.11 8.01
CA ILE A 31 -0.22 1.22 7.48
C ILE A 31 -1.12 0.19 8.17
N THR A 32 -2.43 0.39 8.14
CA THR A 32 -3.41 -0.58 8.65
C THR A 32 -3.76 -1.65 7.60
N GLU A 33 -4.40 -2.73 8.02
CA GLU A 33 -4.96 -3.72 7.07
C GLU A 33 -6.01 -3.08 6.14
N GLU A 34 -6.87 -2.19 6.65
CA GLU A 34 -7.83 -1.45 5.81
C GLU A 34 -7.13 -0.60 4.74
N GLU A 35 -6.04 0.08 5.12
CA GLU A 35 -5.22 0.86 4.18
C GLU A 35 -4.57 -0.04 3.12
N LYS A 36 -4.07 -1.23 3.51
CA LYS A 36 -3.57 -2.21 2.54
C LYS A 36 -4.66 -2.63 1.55
N ASP A 37 -5.84 -2.97 2.04
CA ASP A 37 -6.95 -3.45 1.21
C ASP A 37 -7.42 -2.36 0.23
N MET A 38 -7.42 -1.10 0.64
CA MET A 38 -7.69 0.02 -0.27
C MET A 38 -6.64 0.17 -1.36
N ILE A 39 -5.35 -0.03 -1.04
CA ILE A 39 -4.28 0.00 -2.04
C ILE A 39 -4.43 -1.15 -3.03
N LEU A 40 -4.70 -2.36 -2.55
CA LEU A 40 -4.88 -3.55 -3.39
C LEU A 40 -6.09 -3.44 -4.33
N ALA A 41 -7.16 -2.78 -3.86
CA ALA A 41 -8.33 -2.48 -4.67
C ALA A 41 -8.07 -1.40 -5.74
N THR A 42 -6.95 -0.67 -5.67
CA THR A 42 -6.61 0.36 -6.64
C THR A 42 -6.04 -0.28 -7.92
N PRO A 43 -6.58 0.02 -9.12
CA PRO A 43 -6.04 -0.52 -10.36
C PRO A 43 -4.61 -0.02 -10.63
N GLN A 44 -3.71 -0.94 -10.98
CA GLN A 44 -2.36 -0.62 -11.45
C GLN A 44 -2.41 -0.10 -12.90
N ILE A 45 -1.48 0.79 -13.27
CA ILE A 45 -1.35 1.37 -14.62
C ILE A 45 -0.45 0.49 -15.49
#